data_AF-A0A1B1ALM8-F1
#
_entry.id   AF-A0A1B1ALM8-F1
#
_cell.length_a   1.000
_cell.length_b   1.000
_cell.length_c   1.000
_cell.angle_alpha   90.00
_cell.angle_beta   90.00
_cell.angle_gamma   90.00
#
_symmetry.space_group_name_H-M   'P 1'
#
loop_
_entity.id
_entity.type
_entity.pdbx_description
1 polymer ?
#
loop_
_entity_poly.entity_id
_entity_poly.type
_entity_poly.pdbx_seq_one_letter_code
_entity_poly.pdbx_strand_id
1 'polypeptide(L)' 'MRYRIEFLRQTTEGGSVCSVRAPLDVELATARFQAHVWSASVREEFGATGFQIRDLRNAGCIVTLEDFDGPPPTLH' A
#
# COMPACT_ATOMS: atom_id res chain seq x y z
N MET A 1 -1.43 6.91 13.95
CA MET A 1 -1.66 7.68 12.70
C MET A 1 -2.61 6.85 11.85
N ARG A 2 -3.57 7.44 11.11
CA ARG A 2 -4.60 6.65 10.42
C ARG A 2 -4.28 6.51 8.92
N TYR A 3 -3.81 5.35 8.51
CA TYR A 3 -3.39 5.06 7.13
C TYR A 3 -4.34 4.11 6.41
N ARG A 4 -4.53 4.29 5.11
CA ARG A 4 -5.25 3.37 4.23
C ARG A 4 -4.31 2.83 3.16
N ILE A 5 -4.26 1.52 3.03
CA ILE A 5 -3.45 0.82 2.01
C ILE A 5 -4.36 0.52 0.82
N GLU A 6 -3.91 0.92 -0.36
CA GLU A 6 -4.59 0.71 -1.64
C GLU A 6 -3.62 -0.02 -2.57
N PHE A 7 -3.98 -1.22 -3.01
CA PHE A 7 -3.19 -2.03 -3.93
C PHE A 7 -3.49 -1.65 -5.37
N LEU A 8 -2.45 -1.64 -6.20
CA LEU A 8 -2.49 -1.13 -7.56
C LEU A 8 -2.17 -2.25 -8.56
N ARG A 9 -2.97 -2.39 -9.62
CA ARG A 9 -2.66 -3.25 -10.80
C ARG A 9 -1.56 -2.67 -11.69
N GLN A 10 -1.43 -1.35 -11.66
CA GLN A 10 -0.36 -0.60 -12.29
C GLN A 10 0.02 0.48 -11.29
N THR A 11 1.29 0.56 -10.92
CA THR A 11 1.78 1.50 -9.91
C THR A 11 1.92 2.90 -10.49
N THR A 12 0.79 3.44 -10.96
CA THR A 12 0.62 4.78 -11.49
C THR A 12 -0.33 5.53 -10.57
N GLU A 13 -0.04 6.78 -10.25
CA GLU A 13 -0.92 7.59 -9.42
C GLU A 13 -2.33 7.69 -10.03
N GLY A 14 -3.35 7.38 -9.22
CA GLY A 14 -4.73 7.84 -9.45
C GLY A 14 -5.69 6.93 -10.23
N GLY A 15 -5.27 5.83 -10.85
CA GLY A 15 -6.16 5.10 -11.78
C GLY A 15 -6.35 3.59 -11.58
N SER A 16 -5.50 2.92 -10.78
CA SER A 16 -5.33 1.46 -10.91
C SER A 16 -5.57 0.67 -9.63
N VAL A 17 -6.32 1.23 -8.66
CA VAL A 17 -6.62 0.57 -7.39
C VAL A 17 -7.48 -0.67 -7.62
N CYS A 18 -6.97 -1.83 -7.23
CA CYS A 18 -7.66 -3.12 -7.38
C CYS A 18 -8.16 -3.69 -6.05
N SER A 19 -7.56 -3.29 -4.93
CA SER A 19 -7.98 -3.71 -3.59
C SER A 19 -7.68 -2.64 -2.57
N VAL A 20 -8.57 -2.46 -1.59
CA VAL A 20 -8.44 -1.46 -0.54
C VAL A 20 -8.59 -2.17 0.80
N ARG A 21 -7.67 -1.91 1.73
CA ARG A 21 -7.73 -2.47 3.09
C ARG A 21 -8.36 -1.48 4.06
N ALA A 22 -8.91 -2.03 5.14
CA ALA A 22 -9.43 -1.24 6.23
C ALA A 22 -8.32 -0.30 6.77
N PRO A 23 -8.66 0.93 7.18
CA PRO A 23 -7.67 1.85 7.72
C PRO A 23 -7.00 1.28 8.98
N LEU A 24 -5.70 1.47 9.10
CA LEU A 24 -4.90 1.07 10.25
C LEU A 24 -4.54 2.32 11.08
N ASP A 25 -4.70 2.26 12.40
CA ASP A 25 -4.14 3.29 13.30
C ASP A 25 -2.77 2.84 13.82
N VAL A 26 -1.75 2.96 12.97
CA VAL A 26 -0.37 2.49 13.22
C VAL A 26 0.64 3.51 12.68
N GLU A 27 1.93 3.28 12.87
CA GLU A 27 2.98 4.07 12.22
C GLU A 27 3.11 3.73 10.74
N LEU A 28 3.65 4.67 9.95
CA LEU A 28 3.77 4.49 8.49
C LEU A 28 4.62 3.27 8.13
N ALA A 29 5.71 3.02 8.87
CA ALA A 29 6.56 1.86 8.68
C ALA A 29 5.79 0.54 8.87
N THR A 30 4.92 0.48 9.88
CA THR A 30 4.06 -0.69 10.11
C THR A 30 3.02 -0.86 9.00
N ALA A 31 2.40 0.22 8.53
CA ALA A 31 1.46 0.16 7.41
C ALA A 31 2.16 -0.34 6.12
N ARG A 32 3.38 0.13 5.85
CA ARG A 32 4.21 -0.33 4.74
C ARG A 32 4.55 -1.82 4.87
N PHE A 33 5.00 -2.26 6.04
CA PHE A 33 5.26 -3.68 6.29
C PHE A 33 4.03 -4.56 6.05
N GLN A 34 2.85 -4.15 6.54
CA GLN A 34 1.59 -4.87 6.30
C GLN A 34 1.24 -4.95 4.81
N ALA A 35 1.47 -3.89 4.04
CA ALA A 35 1.26 -3.90 2.60
C ALA A 35 2.13 -4.95 1.89
N HIS A 36 3.40 -5.11 2.31
CA HIS A 36 4.27 -6.18 1.82
C HIS A 36 3.84 -7.57 2.28
N VAL A 37 3.40 -7.74 3.53
CA VAL A 37 2.87 -9.02 4.03
C VAL A 37 1.68 -9.48 3.20
N TRP A 38 0.80 -8.56 2.81
CA TRP A 38 -0.38 -8.87 2.00
C TRP A 38 -0.10 -8.97 0.50
N SER A 39 1.10 -8.62 0.05
CA SER A 39 1.46 -8.55 -1.38
C SER A 39 1.21 -9.86 -2.10
N ALA A 40 1.59 -11.00 -1.51
CA ALA A 40 1.42 -12.31 -2.13
C ALA A 40 -0.06 -12.59 -2.50
N SER A 41 -0.97 -12.42 -1.55
CA SER A 41 -2.40 -12.65 -1.77
C SER A 41 -2.99 -11.68 -2.80
N VAL A 42 -2.63 -10.39 -2.74
CA VAL A 42 -3.20 -9.42 -3.69
C VAL A 42 -2.61 -9.50 -5.10
N ARG A 43 -1.38 -9.99 -5.23
CA ARG A 43 -0.76 -10.33 -6.52
C ARG A 43 -1.52 -11.45 -7.19
N GLU A 44 -1.78 -12.53 -6.44
CA GLU A 44 -2.50 -13.71 -6.94
C GLU A 44 -3.97 -13.41 -7.24
N GLU A 45 -4.69 -12.78 -6.32
CA GLU A 45 -6.13 -12.55 -6.44
C GLU A 45 -6.51 -11.41 -7.38
N PHE A 46 -5.71 -10.34 -7.43
CA PHE A 46 -6.08 -9.09 -8.12
C PHE A 46 -5.11 -8.66 -9.21
N GLY A 47 -3.98 -9.34 -9.36
CA GLY A 47 -2.90 -8.94 -10.26
C GLY A 47 -2.22 -7.64 -9.82
N ALA A 48 -2.15 -7.37 -8.52
CA ALA A 48 -1.53 -6.16 -8.00
C ALA A 48 -0.01 -6.15 -8.28
N THR A 49 0.54 -5.05 -8.76
CA THR A 49 1.98 -4.84 -8.99
C THR A 49 2.63 -3.98 -7.92
N GLY A 50 1.84 -3.24 -7.15
CA GLY A 50 2.31 -2.35 -6.10
C GLY A 50 1.20 -1.89 -5.16
N PHE A 51 1.50 -0.89 -4.35
CA PHE A 51 0.56 -0.28 -3.42
C PHE A 51 0.85 1.21 -3.20
N GLN A 52 -0.17 1.93 -2.75
CA GLN A 52 -0.05 3.25 -2.18
C GLN A 52 -0.61 3.28 -0.77
N ILE A 53 -0.06 4.16 0.07
CA ILE A 53 -0.57 4.43 1.41
C ILE A 53 -1.06 5.86 1.44
N ARG A 54 -2.31 6.05 1.88
CA ARG A 54 -2.92 7.35 2.07
C ARG A 54 -3.03 7.70 3.55
N ASP A 55 -2.65 8.91 3.92
CA ASP A 55 -2.88 9.47 5.25
C ASP A 55 -4.29 10.05 5.33
N LEU A 56 -5.16 9.40 6.10
CA LEU A 56 -6.55 9.83 6.27
C LEU A 56 -6.70 11.03 7.23
N ARG A 57 -5.66 11.37 8.01
CA ARG A 57 -5.67 12.59 8.84
C ARG A 57 -5.36 13.84 8.01
N ASN A 58 -4.69 13.67 6.87
CA ASN A 58 -4.31 14.75 5.97
C ASN A 58 -4.99 14.60 4.59
N ALA A 59 -6.32 14.77 4.55
CA ALA A 59 -7.14 14.77 3.32
C ALA A 59 -7.01 13.54 2.39
N GLY A 60 -6.41 12.43 2.85
CA GLY A 60 -6.16 11.25 2.01
C GLY A 60 -4.97 11.41 1.06
N CYS A 61 -4.02 12.30 1.36
CA CYS A 61 -2.77 12.46 0.61
C CYS A 61 -2.01 11.13 0.52
N ILE A 62 -1.44 10.86 -0.65
CA ILE A 62 -0.56 9.72 -0.86
C ILE A 62 0.77 10.03 -0.15
N VAL A 63 1.13 9.21 0.83
CA VAL A 63 2.37 9.33 1.60
C VAL A 63 3.38 8.25 1.23
N THR A 64 2.96 7.25 0.47
CA THR A 64 3.80 6.15 -0.03
C THR A 64 3.21 5.63 -1.33
N LEU A 65 4.07 5.32 -2.30
CA LEU A 65 3.74 4.64 -3.55
C LEU A 65 4.93 3.72 -3.89
N GLU A 66 4.69 2.41 -3.94
CA GLU A 66 5.75 1.42 -4.11
C GLU A 66 5.32 0.24 -4.98
N ASP A 67 6.26 -0.25 -5.78
CA ASP A 67 6.15 -1.50 -6.52
C ASP A 67 6.59 -2.69 -5.67
N PHE A 68 6.00 -3.86 -5.93
CA PHE A 68 6.42 -5.11 -5.30
C PHE A 68 7.70 -5.71 -5.88
N ASP A 69 8.09 -5.29 -7.09
CA ASP A 69 9.31 -5.75 -7.75
C ASP A 69 10.57 -4.97 -7.30
N GLY A 70 10.39 -3.98 -6.42
CA GLY A 70 11.48 -3.35 -5.68
C GLY A 70 12.02 -4.24 -4.57
N PRO A 71 13.25 -3.99 -4.07
CA PRO A 71 13.77 -4.72 -2.92
C PRO A 71 12.85 -4.55 -1.71
N PRO A 72 12.56 -5.62 -0.94
CA PRO A 72 11.70 -5.52 0.24
C PRO A 72 12.30 -4.51 1.23
N PRO A 73 11.48 -3.74 1.96
CA PRO A 73 11.98 -2.74 2.90
C PRO A 73 12.76 -3.43 4.01
N THR A 74 13.99 -2.98 4.23
CA THR A 74 14.78 -3.33 5.40
C THR A 74 14.20 -2.61 6.61
N LEU A 75 13.64 -3.34 7.57
CA LEU A 75 13.32 -2.82 8.89
C LEU A 75 14.64 -2.74 9.69
N HIS A 76 15.05 -1.52 10.07
CA HIS A 76 16.17 -1.27 10.98
C HIS A 76 15.65 -0.90 12.36
#